data_AF-A0A917R1J5-F1
#
_entry.id   AF-A0A917R1J5-F1
#
_cell.length_a   1.000
_cell.length_b   1.000
_cell.length_c   1.000
_cell.angle_alpha   90.00
_cell.angle_beta   90.00
_cell.angle_gamma   90.00
#
_symmetry.space_group_name_H-M   'P 1'
#
loop_
_entity.id
_entity.type
_entity.pdbx_description
1 polymer ?
#
loop_
_entity_poly.entity_id
_entity_poly.type
_entity_poly.pdbx_seq_one_letter_code
_entity_poly.pdbx_strand_id
1 'polypeptide(L)'
;MAHDGDNEGHGGFQATGIANQNQLPPWLAATRPDVVLMHLGTNDIWANTPATSILAAYGTLVDQMRAANPNMKIILAKIIPMEPAGCTWCPPGVAALNNAIPGWAAAKTTAQSPITVVDQFTGFDPVADTIGDGVHPDDSGFQKMSDRWYPALTAILGGGTPPADTTPPTVPSGLAVTVSCTLTVTLRWTASTDNVGVTGYDIYHASNGGTFTPAGTTTATSFSEPFNGLFQYQVRARDAAGNTSAFTAPVTAVPPPCPTSPPPDTQPPTTPGTPTATVTCGSVTLSWAASADNVAVTGYEIWRASGTTGGTFSSVGTSTTTSFTQTGVGGFRYQIRARDAAGNTSPFTSPITVMTPACPTPSPSGACTAVYSQAGDWPGAFQGQVTVTNTGGTATTGWTVTLTFPGGRQITQIWGGRTDGTTGPYTITNENYNGTLAPGASTTFGFLASGTAASPTLTCTRTPPA
;
A
#
# COMPACT_ATOMS: atom_id res chain seq x y z
N MET A 1 48.76 -23.78 2.03
CA MET A 1 49.55 -22.81 1.24
C MET A 1 48.69 -21.56 1.09
N ALA A 2 49.26 -20.36 1.16
CA ALA A 2 48.53 -19.16 0.78
C ALA A 2 48.18 -19.25 -0.72
N HIS A 3 46.99 -18.78 -1.09
CA HIS A 3 46.55 -18.70 -2.48
C HIS A 3 47.61 -17.99 -3.34
N ASP A 4 48.08 -18.66 -4.39
CA ASP A 4 48.89 -18.04 -5.45
C ASP A 4 47.93 -17.40 -6.46
N GLY A 5 47.95 -16.07 -6.54
CA GLY A 5 47.07 -15.28 -7.41
C GLY A 5 47.69 -14.90 -8.75
N ASP A 6 48.93 -15.32 -9.02
CA ASP A 6 49.62 -14.97 -10.24
C ASP A 6 48.96 -15.66 -11.45
N ASN A 7 48.74 -14.89 -12.51
CA ASN A 7 48.14 -15.37 -13.75
C ASN A 7 48.57 -14.52 -14.95
N GLU A 8 48.48 -15.11 -16.14
CA GLU A 8 48.74 -14.43 -17.42
C GLU A 8 47.42 -14.14 -18.16
N GLY A 9 46.39 -13.73 -17.40
CA GLY A 9 45.07 -13.37 -17.93
C GLY A 9 45.03 -11.92 -18.40
N HIS A 10 44.58 -11.69 -19.63
CA HIS A 10 44.49 -10.36 -20.23
C HIS A 10 43.09 -10.11 -20.82
N GLY A 11 42.36 -9.15 -20.24
CA GLY A 11 41.02 -8.78 -20.70
C GLY A 11 41.01 -8.29 -22.15
N GLY A 12 40.13 -8.86 -22.98
CA GLY A 12 39.96 -8.48 -24.39
C GLY A 12 41.02 -9.00 -25.37
N PHE A 13 42.04 -9.74 -24.91
CA PHE A 13 43.08 -10.24 -25.79
C PHE A 13 42.58 -11.38 -26.67
N GLN A 14 43.03 -11.38 -27.92
CA GLN A 14 42.74 -12.40 -28.92
C GLN A 14 43.92 -13.37 -29.03
N ALA A 15 43.66 -14.66 -29.23
CA ALA A 15 44.69 -15.66 -29.51
C ALA A 15 45.51 -15.26 -30.75
N THR A 16 44.81 -14.83 -31.81
CA THR A 16 45.43 -14.32 -33.03
C THR A 16 46.27 -13.07 -32.78
N GLY A 17 45.80 -12.17 -31.90
CA GLY A 17 46.56 -10.99 -31.48
C GLY A 17 47.87 -11.36 -30.78
N ILE A 18 47.82 -12.24 -29.77
CA ILE A 18 48.99 -12.70 -29.00
C ILE A 18 50.02 -13.35 -29.94
N ALA A 19 49.56 -14.21 -30.85
CA ALA A 19 50.41 -14.90 -31.81
C ALA A 19 51.06 -13.92 -32.80
N ASN A 20 50.26 -13.06 -33.44
CA ASN A 20 50.73 -12.13 -34.48
C ASN A 20 51.70 -11.07 -33.95
N GLN A 21 51.52 -10.67 -32.70
CA GLN A 21 52.36 -9.67 -32.03
C GLN A 21 53.53 -10.30 -31.26
N ASN A 22 53.67 -11.63 -31.31
CA ASN A 22 54.74 -12.38 -30.63
C ASN A 22 54.85 -12.03 -29.13
N GLN A 23 53.71 -11.97 -28.44
CA GLN A 23 53.63 -11.51 -27.04
C GLN A 23 53.98 -12.59 -26.02
N LEU A 24 53.77 -13.88 -26.34
CA LEU A 24 53.95 -14.98 -25.39
C LEU A 24 55.41 -15.27 -24.98
N PRO A 25 56.43 -15.19 -25.85
CA PRO A 25 57.82 -15.51 -25.47
C PRO A 25 58.36 -14.75 -24.23
N PRO A 26 58.19 -13.41 -24.09
CA PRO A 26 58.64 -12.72 -22.87
C PRO A 26 57.90 -13.17 -21.61
N TRP A 27 56.61 -13.51 -21.68
CA TRP A 27 55.85 -14.04 -20.54
C TRP A 27 56.40 -15.40 -20.08
N LEU A 28 56.68 -16.30 -21.03
CA LEU A 28 57.28 -17.60 -20.76
C LEU A 28 58.69 -17.48 -20.16
N ALA A 29 59.49 -16.51 -20.63
CA ALA A 29 60.83 -16.29 -20.09
C ALA A 29 60.80 -15.78 -18.63
N ALA A 30 59.78 -15.00 -18.26
CA ALA A 30 59.64 -14.46 -16.92
C ALA A 30 59.21 -15.53 -15.89
N THR A 31 58.27 -16.41 -16.26
CA THR A 31 57.64 -17.36 -15.32
C THR A 31 58.20 -18.78 -15.43
N ARG A 32 58.76 -19.16 -16.58
CA ARG A 32 59.32 -20.50 -16.89
C ARG A 32 58.37 -21.64 -16.49
N PRO A 33 57.14 -21.68 -17.03
CA PRO A 33 56.15 -22.66 -16.58
C PRO A 33 56.49 -24.08 -17.06
N ASP A 34 56.08 -25.07 -16.27
CA ASP A 34 56.06 -26.49 -16.66
C ASP A 34 54.71 -26.91 -17.26
N VAL A 35 53.63 -26.23 -16.83
CA VAL A 35 52.25 -26.48 -17.25
C VAL A 35 51.60 -25.16 -17.62
N VAL A 36 50.89 -25.14 -18.75
CA VAL A 36 50.08 -23.99 -19.17
C VAL A 36 48.62 -24.43 -19.32
N LEU A 37 47.71 -23.79 -18.58
CA LEU A 37 46.28 -23.84 -18.87
C LEU A 37 45.96 -22.73 -19.88
N MET A 38 45.42 -23.11 -21.03
CA MET A 38 45.10 -22.19 -22.13
C MET A 38 43.59 -22.16 -22.37
N HIS A 39 42.97 -21.01 -22.09
CA HIS A 39 41.57 -20.70 -22.40
C HIS A 39 41.48 -19.39 -23.19
N LEU A 40 41.64 -19.48 -24.51
CA LEU A 40 41.64 -18.33 -25.43
C LEU A 40 40.59 -18.53 -26.53
N GLY A 41 40.35 -17.52 -27.38
CA GLY A 41 39.46 -17.62 -28.53
C GLY A 41 38.10 -16.92 -28.38
N THR A 42 37.64 -16.64 -27.16
CA THR A 42 36.38 -15.92 -26.91
C THR A 42 36.35 -14.55 -27.62
N ASN A 43 37.40 -13.75 -27.46
CA ASN A 43 37.49 -12.43 -28.08
C ASN A 43 37.71 -12.51 -29.60
N ASP A 44 38.37 -13.56 -30.09
CA ASP A 44 38.52 -13.82 -31.52
C ASP A 44 37.14 -14.11 -32.16
N ILE A 45 36.34 -14.98 -31.53
CA ILE A 45 34.97 -15.30 -31.97
C ILE A 45 34.07 -14.07 -31.90
N TRP A 46 34.18 -13.25 -30.84
CA TRP A 46 33.46 -11.99 -30.76
C TRP A 46 33.80 -11.09 -31.95
N ALA A 47 35.08 -11.00 -32.31
CA ALA A 47 35.55 -10.29 -33.51
C ALA A 47 35.24 -11.01 -34.84
N ASN A 48 34.40 -12.05 -34.82
CA ASN A 48 33.99 -12.85 -35.98
C ASN A 48 35.18 -13.51 -36.71
N THR A 49 36.22 -13.87 -35.96
CA THR A 49 37.40 -14.55 -36.48
C THR A 49 37.09 -16.03 -36.72
N PRO A 50 37.38 -16.59 -37.90
CA PRO A 50 37.14 -18.00 -38.17
C PRO A 50 37.95 -18.93 -37.25
N ALA A 51 37.36 -20.05 -36.87
CA ALA A 51 38.02 -21.08 -36.03
C ALA A 51 39.37 -21.54 -36.61
N THR A 52 39.52 -21.59 -37.93
CA THR A 52 40.78 -21.96 -38.59
C THR A 52 41.91 -20.99 -38.27
N SER A 53 41.65 -19.68 -38.23
CA SER A 53 42.63 -18.66 -37.86
C SER A 53 43.00 -18.76 -36.38
N ILE A 54 42.02 -19.03 -35.51
CA ILE A 54 42.24 -19.22 -34.07
C ILE A 54 43.14 -20.45 -33.83
N LEU A 55 42.87 -21.57 -34.52
CA LEU A 55 43.69 -22.77 -34.40
C LEU A 55 45.10 -22.61 -34.98
N ALA A 56 45.28 -21.78 -36.02
CA ALA A 56 46.60 -21.42 -36.51
C ALA A 56 47.38 -20.59 -35.46
N ALA A 57 46.69 -19.67 -34.77
CA ALA A 57 47.27 -18.94 -33.64
C ALA A 57 47.65 -19.89 -32.50
N TYR A 58 46.77 -20.83 -32.11
CA TYR A 58 47.12 -21.87 -31.13
C TYR A 58 48.36 -22.65 -31.53
N GLY A 59 48.51 -22.97 -32.83
CA GLY A 59 49.71 -23.62 -33.36
C GLY A 59 50.97 -22.83 -33.05
N THR A 60 50.95 -21.53 -33.33
CA THR A 60 52.05 -20.60 -33.06
C THR A 60 52.37 -20.50 -31.57
N LEU A 61 51.34 -20.34 -30.73
CA LEU A 61 51.51 -20.24 -29.28
C LEU A 61 52.10 -21.53 -28.69
N VAL A 62 51.63 -22.70 -29.11
CA VAL A 62 52.17 -23.99 -28.67
C VAL A 62 53.62 -24.17 -29.12
N ASP A 63 53.98 -23.74 -30.32
CA ASP A 63 55.36 -23.81 -30.80
C ASP A 63 56.29 -22.88 -29.99
N GLN A 64 55.82 -21.69 -29.61
CA GLN A 64 56.52 -20.78 -28.70
C GLN A 64 56.67 -21.38 -27.28
N MET A 65 55.63 -22.01 -26.74
CA MET A 65 55.68 -22.72 -25.45
C MET A 65 56.74 -23.82 -25.45
N ARG A 66 56.78 -24.63 -26.52
CA ARG A 66 57.74 -25.72 -26.69
C ARG A 66 59.17 -25.24 -26.94
N ALA A 67 59.33 -24.08 -27.59
CA ALA A 67 60.63 -23.44 -27.74
C ALA A 67 61.20 -22.98 -26.38
N ALA A 68 60.33 -22.51 -25.47
CA ALA A 68 60.74 -22.13 -24.12
C ALA A 68 60.98 -23.36 -23.20
N ASN A 69 60.11 -24.37 -23.28
CA ASN A 69 60.22 -25.61 -22.53
C ASN A 69 59.79 -26.81 -23.41
N PRO A 70 60.73 -27.63 -23.91
CA PRO A 70 60.41 -28.78 -24.75
C PRO A 70 59.49 -29.83 -24.10
N ASN A 71 59.39 -29.82 -22.76
CA ASN A 71 58.55 -30.74 -21.98
C ASN A 71 57.26 -30.07 -21.46
N MET A 72 56.92 -28.88 -21.96
CA MET A 72 55.72 -28.15 -21.52
C MET A 72 54.47 -29.03 -21.65
N LYS A 73 53.70 -29.14 -20.57
CA LYS A 73 52.39 -29.80 -20.58
C LYS A 73 51.31 -28.73 -20.79
N ILE A 74 50.42 -28.94 -21.75
CA ILE A 74 49.44 -27.93 -22.13
C ILE A 74 48.04 -28.48 -21.86
N ILE A 75 47.23 -27.74 -21.12
CA ILE A 75 45.82 -28.07 -20.91
C ILE A 75 44.99 -27.03 -21.67
N LEU A 76 44.33 -27.47 -22.73
CA LEU A 76 43.58 -26.60 -23.64
C LEU A 76 42.08 -26.72 -23.39
N ALA A 77 41.41 -25.61 -23.15
CA ALA A 77 39.95 -25.58 -23.05
C ALA A 77 39.30 -25.69 -24.44
N LYS A 78 38.28 -26.53 -24.56
CA LYS A 78 37.08 -26.09 -25.28
C LYS A 78 36.51 -24.94 -24.48
N ILE A 79 36.28 -23.80 -25.11
CA ILE A 79 35.84 -22.61 -24.39
C ILE A 79 34.39 -22.73 -23.93
N ILE A 80 34.03 -22.02 -22.87
CA ILE A 80 32.64 -21.89 -22.41
C ILE A 80 31.72 -21.36 -23.53
N PRO A 81 30.42 -21.68 -23.51
CA PRO A 81 29.44 -21.05 -24.39
C PRO A 81 29.42 -19.53 -24.14
N MET A 82 29.05 -18.75 -25.16
CA MET A 82 28.84 -17.32 -25.00
C MET A 82 27.63 -16.86 -25.80
N GLU A 83 26.79 -16.03 -25.19
CA GLU A 83 25.58 -15.46 -25.79
C GLU A 83 25.43 -13.96 -25.46
N PRO A 84 26.43 -13.11 -25.80
CA PRO A 84 26.29 -11.68 -25.55
C PRO A 84 25.20 -11.05 -26.43
N ALA A 85 24.54 -10.03 -25.89
CA ALA A 85 23.51 -9.29 -26.60
C ALA A 85 24.01 -8.76 -27.95
N GLY A 86 23.33 -9.15 -29.03
CA GLY A 86 23.62 -8.69 -30.39
C GLY A 86 24.69 -9.48 -31.15
N CYS A 87 25.31 -10.52 -30.58
CA CYS A 87 26.29 -11.35 -31.29
C CYS A 87 25.69 -12.68 -31.79
N THR A 88 24.95 -12.64 -32.89
CA THR A 88 24.30 -13.84 -33.45
C THR A 88 25.27 -14.88 -34.01
N TRP A 89 26.51 -14.48 -34.32
CA TRP A 89 27.57 -15.38 -34.79
C TRP A 89 28.39 -16.01 -33.66
N CYS A 90 28.30 -15.50 -32.42
CA CYS A 90 29.11 -15.98 -31.31
C CYS A 90 28.80 -17.45 -30.95
N PRO A 91 27.54 -17.88 -30.70
CA PRO A 91 27.25 -19.27 -30.37
C PRO A 91 27.69 -20.29 -31.44
N PRO A 92 27.37 -20.12 -32.74
CA PRO A 92 27.85 -21.05 -33.76
C PRO A 92 29.38 -20.97 -33.95
N GLY A 93 30.00 -19.81 -33.74
CA GLY A 93 31.45 -19.65 -33.77
C GLY A 93 32.17 -20.43 -32.66
N VAL A 94 31.67 -20.32 -31.42
CA VAL A 94 32.16 -21.12 -30.28
C VAL A 94 31.99 -22.61 -30.56
N ALA A 95 30.81 -23.04 -31.03
CA ALA A 95 30.56 -24.43 -31.36
C ALA A 95 31.52 -24.95 -32.45
N ALA A 96 31.77 -24.16 -33.50
CA ALA A 96 32.70 -24.51 -34.57
C ALA A 96 34.14 -24.67 -34.05
N LEU A 97 34.62 -23.73 -33.22
CA LEU A 97 35.95 -23.83 -32.61
C LEU A 97 36.05 -25.07 -31.70
N ASN A 98 35.09 -25.26 -30.80
CA ASN A 98 35.07 -26.38 -29.86
C ASN A 98 34.98 -27.75 -30.54
N ASN A 99 34.30 -27.83 -31.69
CA ASN A 99 34.25 -29.05 -32.50
C ASN A 99 35.60 -29.35 -33.18
N ALA A 100 36.37 -28.31 -33.54
CA ALA A 100 37.65 -28.47 -34.22
C ALA A 100 38.83 -28.71 -33.26
N ILE A 101 38.76 -28.21 -32.02
CA ILE A 101 39.83 -28.32 -31.01
C ILE A 101 40.32 -29.77 -30.79
N PRO A 102 39.47 -30.78 -30.55
CA PRO A 102 39.94 -32.14 -30.27
C PRO A 102 40.79 -32.74 -31.41
N GLY A 103 40.36 -32.55 -32.66
CA GLY A 103 41.10 -33.05 -33.83
C GLY A 103 42.43 -32.31 -34.01
N TRP A 104 42.42 -30.99 -33.85
CA TRP A 104 43.64 -30.17 -33.90
C TRP A 104 44.64 -30.56 -32.79
N ALA A 105 44.17 -30.72 -31.55
CA ALA A 105 45.00 -31.07 -30.41
C ALA A 105 45.63 -32.46 -30.58
N ALA A 106 44.84 -33.44 -31.04
CA ALA A 106 45.35 -34.78 -31.36
C ALA A 106 46.43 -34.77 -32.45
N ALA A 107 46.35 -33.85 -33.42
CA ALA A 107 47.37 -33.71 -34.46
C ALA A 107 48.65 -32.99 -33.97
N LYS A 108 48.54 -32.08 -32.99
CA LYS A 108 49.66 -31.26 -32.49
C LYS A 108 50.33 -31.83 -31.23
N THR A 109 49.66 -32.68 -30.47
CA THR A 109 50.15 -33.30 -29.23
C THR A 109 51.34 -34.23 -29.49
N THR A 110 52.28 -34.32 -28.54
CA THR A 110 53.39 -35.27 -28.59
C THR A 110 53.54 -35.98 -27.24
N ALA A 111 54.25 -37.11 -27.21
CA ALA A 111 54.54 -37.79 -25.94
C ALA A 111 55.38 -36.93 -24.98
N GLN A 112 56.27 -36.09 -25.52
CA GLN A 112 57.16 -35.23 -24.73
C GLN A 112 56.45 -33.97 -24.21
N SER A 113 55.56 -33.38 -25.00
CA SER A 113 54.80 -32.17 -24.68
C SER A 113 53.32 -32.43 -24.97
N PRO A 114 52.61 -33.10 -24.03
CA PRO A 114 51.23 -33.49 -24.24
C PRO A 114 50.29 -32.29 -24.20
N ILE A 115 49.27 -32.32 -25.05
CA ILE A 115 48.11 -31.42 -25.04
C ILE A 115 46.89 -32.21 -24.54
N THR A 116 46.33 -31.79 -23.41
CA THR A 116 45.10 -32.36 -22.84
C THR A 116 43.94 -31.40 -23.06
N VAL A 117 42.87 -31.85 -23.72
CA VAL A 117 41.68 -31.03 -23.95
C VAL A 117 40.72 -31.17 -22.77
N VAL A 118 40.25 -30.03 -22.23
CA VAL A 118 39.25 -29.94 -21.17
C VAL A 118 37.97 -29.33 -21.72
N ASP A 119 36.85 -29.97 -21.47
CA ASP A 119 35.54 -29.50 -21.92
C ASP A 119 34.93 -28.52 -20.90
N GLN A 120 35.08 -27.21 -21.15
CA GLN A 120 34.39 -26.16 -20.39
C GLN A 120 33.02 -25.81 -20.96
N PHE A 121 32.64 -26.40 -22.10
CA PHE A 121 31.41 -26.07 -22.80
C PHE A 121 30.21 -26.85 -22.23
N THR A 122 30.35 -28.17 -22.09
CA THR A 122 29.23 -29.04 -21.72
C THR A 122 28.76 -28.78 -20.28
N GLY A 123 27.48 -28.39 -20.13
CA GLY A 123 26.85 -28.15 -18.82
C GLY A 123 27.04 -26.74 -18.26
N PHE A 124 27.66 -25.85 -19.03
CA PHE A 124 27.73 -24.42 -18.75
C PHE A 124 26.53 -23.72 -19.41
N ASP A 125 25.87 -22.83 -18.69
CA ASP A 125 24.72 -22.05 -19.15
C ASP A 125 25.13 -20.57 -19.29
N PRO A 126 25.17 -20.00 -20.51
CA PRO A 126 25.64 -18.64 -20.70
C PRO A 126 24.75 -17.58 -20.05
N VAL A 127 23.51 -17.92 -19.66
CA VAL A 127 22.61 -17.01 -18.93
C VAL A 127 22.77 -17.19 -17.42
N ALA A 128 22.77 -18.44 -16.94
CA ALA A 128 22.72 -18.73 -15.51
C ALA A 128 24.10 -18.74 -14.82
N ASP A 129 25.19 -18.92 -15.57
CA ASP A 129 26.55 -19.04 -15.04
C ASP A 129 27.45 -17.84 -15.41
N THR A 130 26.85 -16.72 -15.83
CA THR A 130 27.57 -15.48 -16.15
C THR A 130 27.02 -14.30 -15.36
N ILE A 131 27.78 -13.21 -15.30
CA ILE A 131 27.38 -11.96 -14.61
C ILE A 131 26.24 -11.19 -15.32
N GLY A 132 25.50 -11.85 -16.23
CA GLY A 132 24.41 -11.28 -17.01
C GLY A 132 24.82 -10.69 -18.35
N ASP A 133 26.12 -10.71 -18.69
CA ASP A 133 26.62 -10.26 -19.99
C ASP A 133 26.72 -11.37 -21.05
N GLY A 134 26.42 -12.61 -20.65
CA GLY A 134 26.45 -13.77 -21.53
C GLY A 134 27.85 -14.30 -21.84
N VAL A 135 28.90 -13.81 -21.17
CA VAL A 135 30.31 -14.06 -21.52
C VAL A 135 31.19 -14.34 -20.31
N HIS A 136 31.14 -13.50 -19.29
CA HIS A 136 32.06 -13.59 -18.14
C HIS A 136 31.41 -14.42 -17.02
N PRO A 137 32.08 -15.50 -16.55
CA PRO A 137 31.53 -16.34 -15.50
C PRO A 137 31.23 -15.57 -14.21
N ASP A 138 30.14 -15.95 -13.54
CA ASP A 138 29.92 -15.61 -12.13
C ASP A 138 30.54 -16.68 -11.21
N ASP A 139 30.25 -16.64 -9.90
CA ASP A 139 30.77 -17.62 -8.95
C ASP A 139 30.36 -19.07 -9.30
N SER A 140 29.14 -19.28 -9.83
CA SER A 140 28.68 -20.61 -10.29
C SER A 140 29.46 -21.06 -11.51
N GLY A 141 29.62 -20.17 -12.50
CA GLY A 141 30.40 -20.45 -13.69
C GLY A 141 31.87 -20.75 -13.39
N PHE A 142 32.51 -19.97 -12.52
CA PHE A 142 33.88 -20.24 -12.08
C PHE A 142 34.01 -21.56 -11.33
N GLN A 143 33.03 -21.92 -10.48
CA GLN A 143 33.02 -23.22 -9.81
C GLN A 143 32.96 -24.37 -10.84
N LYS A 144 32.05 -24.29 -11.82
CA LYS A 144 31.96 -25.29 -12.90
C LYS A 144 33.26 -25.40 -13.69
N MET A 145 33.88 -24.27 -14.02
CA MET A 145 35.16 -24.26 -14.74
C MET A 145 36.28 -24.90 -13.92
N SER A 146 36.33 -24.59 -12.62
CA SER A 146 37.28 -25.16 -11.66
C SER A 146 37.14 -26.69 -11.57
N ASP A 147 35.91 -27.18 -11.45
CA ASP A 147 35.60 -28.62 -11.36
C ASP A 147 36.06 -29.40 -12.61
N ARG A 148 36.14 -28.73 -13.77
CA ARG A 148 36.66 -29.31 -15.02
C ARG A 148 38.17 -29.22 -15.14
N TRP A 149 38.76 -28.10 -14.74
CA TRP A 149 40.22 -27.90 -14.79
C TRP A 149 40.97 -28.79 -13.81
N TYR A 150 40.44 -28.88 -12.59
CA TYR A 150 41.08 -29.54 -11.47
C TYR A 150 41.49 -31.00 -11.73
N PRO A 151 40.60 -31.91 -12.20
CA PRO A 151 41.00 -33.29 -12.48
C PRO A 151 42.06 -33.40 -13.59
N ALA A 152 42.03 -32.52 -14.59
CA ALA A 152 43.02 -32.51 -15.66
C ALA A 152 44.40 -32.04 -15.18
N LEU A 153 44.43 -30.97 -14.37
CA LEU A 153 45.66 -30.44 -13.79
C LEU A 153 46.27 -31.42 -12.79
N THR A 154 45.48 -31.96 -11.86
CA THR A 154 45.96 -32.95 -10.89
C THR A 154 46.54 -34.20 -11.55
N ALA A 155 45.91 -34.71 -12.61
CA ALA A 155 46.46 -35.83 -13.38
C ALA A 155 47.84 -35.50 -13.98
N ILE A 156 48.00 -34.30 -14.52
CA ILE A 156 49.24 -33.79 -15.14
C ILE A 156 50.37 -33.59 -14.13
N LEU A 157 50.02 -33.25 -12.88
CA LEU A 157 50.96 -33.06 -11.77
C LEU A 157 51.34 -34.38 -11.05
N GLY A 158 50.84 -35.53 -11.51
CA GLY A 158 51.22 -36.84 -10.96
C GLY A 158 50.12 -37.55 -10.15
N GLY A 159 48.86 -37.11 -10.26
CA GLY A 159 47.69 -37.88 -9.81
C GLY A 159 47.54 -38.02 -8.29
N GLY A 160 48.28 -37.24 -7.49
CA GLY A 160 47.97 -37.14 -6.06
C GLY A 160 46.61 -36.48 -5.89
N THR A 161 45.67 -37.13 -5.22
CA THR A 161 44.63 -36.38 -4.52
C THR A 161 45.37 -35.40 -3.61
N PRO A 162 45.18 -34.07 -3.75
CA PRO A 162 45.79 -33.17 -2.78
C PRO A 162 45.35 -33.62 -1.39
N PRO A 163 46.22 -33.43 -0.38
CA PRO A 163 45.92 -33.84 0.97
C PRO A 163 44.52 -33.38 1.35
N ALA A 164 43.72 -34.26 1.96
CA ALA A 164 42.43 -33.86 2.49
C ALA A 164 42.63 -32.61 3.35
N ASP A 165 41.79 -31.60 3.13
CA ASP A 165 41.91 -30.38 3.91
C ASP A 165 41.54 -30.68 5.36
N THR A 166 42.49 -30.42 6.23
CA THR A 166 42.40 -30.69 7.68
C THR A 166 42.60 -29.43 8.50
N THR A 167 42.78 -28.29 7.83
CA THR A 167 43.01 -27.01 8.50
C THR A 167 41.66 -26.32 8.64
N PRO A 168 41.22 -25.98 9.86
CA PRO A 168 40.00 -25.23 10.03
C PRO A 168 40.15 -23.76 9.64
N PRO A 169 39.05 -23.10 9.23
CA PRO A 169 39.01 -21.65 9.05
C PRO A 169 39.44 -20.88 10.31
N THR A 170 39.90 -19.65 10.12
CA THR A 170 40.11 -18.73 11.25
C THR A 170 38.80 -18.44 11.97
N VAL A 171 38.85 -18.19 13.28
CA VAL A 171 37.68 -17.74 14.04
C VAL A 171 37.20 -16.40 13.48
N PRO A 172 35.88 -16.21 13.24
CA PRO A 172 35.35 -14.90 12.86
C PRO A 172 35.76 -13.84 13.90
N SER A 173 36.05 -12.61 13.48
CA SER A 173 36.41 -11.53 14.41
C SER A 173 35.38 -10.41 14.37
N GLY A 174 35.39 -9.51 15.37
CA GLY A 174 34.51 -8.35 15.38
C GLY A 174 33.01 -8.67 15.42
N LEU A 175 32.61 -9.80 16.04
CA LEU A 175 31.20 -10.11 16.22
C LEU A 175 30.51 -8.99 16.99
N ALA A 176 29.51 -8.39 16.37
CA ALA A 176 28.69 -7.32 16.90
C ALA A 176 27.22 -7.69 16.76
N VAL A 177 26.41 -7.24 17.73
CA VAL A 177 24.98 -7.47 17.77
C VAL A 177 24.25 -6.14 17.92
N THR A 178 23.18 -5.96 17.16
CA THR A 178 22.25 -4.83 17.28
C THR A 178 20.83 -5.36 17.38
N VAL A 179 20.00 -4.72 18.20
CA VAL A 179 18.58 -5.04 18.31
C VAL A 179 17.78 -3.81 17.87
N SER A 180 16.84 -3.97 16.94
CA SER A 180 15.97 -2.89 16.49
C SER A 180 14.77 -2.69 17.42
N CYS A 181 14.11 -1.53 17.32
CA CYS A 181 12.85 -1.29 18.04
C CYS A 181 11.64 -2.06 17.53
N THR A 182 11.77 -2.73 16.38
CA THR A 182 10.81 -3.72 15.89
C THR A 182 11.14 -5.13 16.39
N LEU A 183 12.00 -5.26 17.40
CA LEU A 183 12.42 -6.52 18.01
C LEU A 183 13.07 -7.48 16.99
N THR A 184 14.09 -6.99 16.27
CA THR A 184 14.91 -7.81 15.37
C THR A 184 16.36 -7.78 15.84
N VAL A 185 16.97 -8.95 16.03
CA VAL A 185 18.40 -9.11 16.28
C VAL A 185 19.11 -9.14 14.94
N THR A 186 20.21 -8.38 14.81
CA THR A 186 21.12 -8.45 13.68
C THR A 186 22.55 -8.65 14.19
N LEU A 187 23.18 -9.72 13.73
CA LEU A 187 24.58 -10.04 13.96
C LEU A 187 25.41 -9.66 12.73
N ARG A 188 26.61 -9.13 12.97
CA ARG A 188 27.63 -8.89 11.94
C ARG A 188 29.01 -9.24 12.46
N TRP A 189 29.88 -9.72 11.58
CA TRP A 189 31.26 -10.08 11.92
C TRP A 189 32.18 -9.83 10.72
N THR A 190 33.49 -9.86 10.96
CA THR A 190 34.53 -9.85 9.93
C THR A 190 34.71 -11.26 9.38
N ALA A 191 34.87 -11.37 8.05
CA ALA A 191 35.03 -12.65 7.37
C ALA A 191 36.25 -13.44 7.88
N SER A 192 36.08 -14.76 7.96
CA SER A 192 37.17 -15.70 8.21
C SER A 192 37.98 -15.98 6.94
N THR A 193 39.22 -16.42 7.11
CA THR A 193 40.08 -16.94 6.04
C THR A 193 40.39 -18.41 6.26
N ASP A 194 40.70 -19.11 5.19
CA ASP A 194 41.07 -20.53 5.18
C ASP A 194 42.07 -20.80 4.05
N ASN A 195 42.84 -21.89 4.10
CA ASN A 195 43.81 -22.25 3.05
C ASN A 195 43.17 -22.76 1.76
N VAL A 196 41.93 -23.25 1.79
CA VAL A 196 41.17 -23.63 0.59
C VAL A 196 39.98 -22.68 0.41
N GLY A 197 39.22 -22.43 1.48
CA GLY A 197 38.13 -21.47 1.43
C GLY A 197 37.06 -21.69 2.49
N VAL A 198 36.43 -20.59 2.92
CA VAL A 198 35.31 -20.61 3.87
C VAL A 198 34.00 -20.74 3.10
N THR A 199 33.17 -21.72 3.46
CA THR A 199 31.88 -21.98 2.80
C THR A 199 30.68 -21.47 3.59
N GLY A 200 30.87 -21.08 4.85
CA GLY A 200 29.85 -20.35 5.60
C GLY A 200 30.10 -20.29 7.09
N TYR A 201 29.06 -19.90 7.82
CA TYR A 201 29.08 -19.66 9.25
C TYR A 201 27.90 -20.37 9.94
N ASP A 202 28.17 -20.93 11.12
CA ASP A 202 27.15 -21.46 12.03
C ASP A 202 26.92 -20.45 13.15
N ILE A 203 25.65 -20.09 13.39
CA ILE A 203 25.24 -19.18 14.46
C ILE A 203 24.62 -20.02 15.58
N TYR A 204 25.08 -19.77 16.80
CA TYR A 204 24.53 -20.38 18.00
C TYR A 204 24.07 -19.29 18.97
N HIS A 205 22.99 -19.56 19.69
CA HIS A 205 22.51 -18.68 20.75
C HIS A 205 22.27 -19.43 22.06
N ALA A 206 22.28 -18.70 23.18
CA ALA A 206 22.00 -19.25 24.51
C ALA A 206 21.16 -18.26 25.32
N SER A 207 20.16 -18.75 26.03
CA SER A 207 19.39 -17.93 26.98
C SER A 207 20.25 -17.61 28.21
N ASN A 208 20.58 -16.33 28.38
CA ASN A 208 21.26 -15.71 29.53
C ASN A 208 22.11 -16.65 30.44
N GLY A 209 23.23 -17.17 29.92
CA GLY A 209 24.15 -18.07 30.65
C GLY A 209 23.87 -19.56 30.53
N GLY A 210 22.90 -19.96 29.71
CA GLY A 210 22.58 -21.35 29.39
C GLY A 210 23.48 -21.96 28.30
N THR A 211 23.11 -23.16 27.85
CA THR A 211 23.84 -23.89 26.80
C THR A 211 23.57 -23.29 25.43
N PHE A 212 24.62 -23.11 24.63
CA PHE A 212 24.51 -22.68 23.24
C PHE A 212 23.88 -23.76 22.35
N THR A 213 22.84 -23.39 21.62
CA THR A 213 22.15 -24.23 20.62
C THR A 213 22.17 -23.58 19.23
N PRO A 214 22.05 -24.35 18.14
CA PRO A 214 22.02 -23.80 16.79
C PRO A 214 20.85 -22.82 16.59
N ALA A 215 21.14 -21.63 16.09
CA ALA A 215 20.16 -20.61 15.72
C ALA A 215 19.98 -20.52 14.19
N GLY A 216 21.04 -20.79 13.42
CA GLY A 216 20.97 -20.79 11.96
C GLY A 216 22.33 -20.89 11.29
N THR A 217 22.33 -20.84 9.96
CA THR A 217 23.55 -20.81 9.13
C THR A 217 23.43 -19.74 8.05
N THR A 218 24.58 -19.23 7.58
CA THR A 218 24.64 -18.25 6.49
C THR A 218 25.97 -18.36 5.75
N THR A 219 26.03 -17.90 4.50
CA THR A 219 27.29 -17.72 3.74
C THR A 219 27.79 -16.28 3.83
N ALA A 220 26.93 -15.34 4.23
CA ALA A 220 27.27 -13.93 4.42
C ALA A 220 27.93 -13.68 5.79
N THR A 221 28.50 -12.50 5.97
CA THR A 221 29.05 -12.03 7.26
C THR A 221 28.01 -11.37 8.16
N SER A 222 26.73 -11.74 7.98
CA SER A 222 25.61 -11.23 8.77
C SER A 222 24.48 -12.24 8.87
N PHE A 223 23.74 -12.16 9.98
CA PHE A 223 22.56 -12.99 10.27
C PHE A 223 21.51 -12.16 11.01
N SER A 224 20.22 -12.44 10.83
CA SER A 224 19.16 -11.75 11.58
C SER A 224 18.04 -12.70 11.95
N GLU A 225 17.44 -12.49 13.12
CA GLU A 225 16.28 -13.23 13.61
C GLU A 225 15.39 -12.35 14.50
N PRO A 226 14.13 -12.74 14.76
CA PRO A 226 13.28 -12.03 15.72
C PRO A 226 13.86 -12.06 17.13
N PHE A 227 13.81 -10.94 17.86
CA PHE A 227 14.19 -10.86 19.27
C PHE A 227 13.05 -11.41 20.13
N ASN A 228 13.24 -12.59 20.71
CA ASN A 228 12.28 -13.26 21.60
C ASN A 228 12.82 -13.47 23.04
N GLY A 229 13.89 -12.77 23.41
CA GLY A 229 14.51 -12.91 24.72
C GLY A 229 15.95 -12.38 24.76
N LEU A 230 16.50 -12.28 25.98
CA LEU A 230 17.91 -11.94 26.17
C LEU A 230 18.78 -13.16 25.85
N PHE A 231 19.38 -13.16 24.67
CA PHE A 231 20.31 -14.19 24.22
C PHE A 231 21.75 -13.69 24.15
N GLN A 232 22.67 -14.61 24.40
CA GLN A 232 24.06 -14.50 23.99
C GLN A 232 24.25 -15.23 22.66
N TYR A 233 25.05 -14.66 21.77
CA TYR A 233 25.32 -15.17 20.43
C TYR A 233 26.79 -15.44 20.22
N GLN A 234 27.10 -16.55 19.55
CA GLN A 234 28.44 -16.85 19.08
C GLN A 234 28.39 -17.42 17.66
N VAL A 235 29.47 -17.24 16.92
CA VAL A 235 29.57 -17.64 15.51
C VAL A 235 30.86 -18.42 15.30
N ARG A 236 30.83 -19.44 14.44
CA ARG A 236 32.04 -20.10 13.93
C ARG A 236 31.97 -20.22 12.41
N ALA A 237 33.12 -20.31 11.76
CA ALA A 237 33.24 -20.55 10.33
C ALA A 237 33.38 -22.05 10.02
N ARG A 238 32.98 -22.45 8.82
CA ARG A 238 33.16 -23.80 8.27
C ARG A 238 33.69 -23.75 6.83
N ASP A 239 34.43 -24.76 6.42
CA ASP A 239 34.93 -24.94 5.06
C ASP A 239 34.15 -26.02 4.29
N ALA A 240 34.61 -26.37 3.08
CA ALA A 240 34.00 -27.43 2.26
C ALA A 240 34.33 -28.85 2.74
N ALA A 241 35.44 -29.01 3.47
CA ALA A 241 35.90 -30.30 4.01
C ALA A 241 35.19 -30.67 5.33
N GLY A 242 34.44 -29.73 5.91
CA GLY A 242 33.74 -29.89 7.18
C GLY A 242 34.56 -29.49 8.41
N ASN A 243 35.75 -28.89 8.23
CA ASN A 243 36.50 -28.33 9.35
C ASN A 243 35.78 -27.08 9.86
N THR A 244 35.79 -26.90 11.18
CA THR A 244 35.12 -25.76 11.83
C THR A 244 36.09 -25.00 12.72
N SER A 245 36.02 -23.67 12.67
CA SER A 245 36.76 -22.83 13.60
C SER A 245 36.25 -23.02 15.03
N ALA A 246 37.01 -22.55 16.02
CA ALA A 246 36.43 -22.27 17.33
C ALA A 246 35.34 -21.20 17.21
N PHE A 247 34.46 -21.11 18.21
CA PHE A 247 33.46 -20.04 18.30
C PHE A 247 34.10 -18.71 18.69
N THR A 248 33.49 -17.61 18.25
CA THR A 248 33.76 -16.26 18.77
C THR A 248 33.51 -16.19 20.28
N ALA A 249 34.07 -15.17 20.94
CA ALA A 249 33.53 -14.74 22.23
C ALA A 249 32.04 -14.37 22.08
N PRO A 250 31.18 -14.72 23.05
CA PRO A 250 29.75 -14.46 22.92
C PRO A 250 29.41 -12.98 23.10
N VAL A 251 28.40 -12.50 22.37
CA VAL A 251 27.84 -11.15 22.52
C VAL A 251 26.39 -11.19 22.96
N THR A 252 26.00 -10.33 23.90
CA THR A 252 24.63 -10.28 24.43
C THR A 252 23.77 -9.34 23.59
N ALA A 253 22.64 -9.83 23.08
CA ALA A 253 21.63 -9.00 22.44
C ALA A 253 20.84 -8.25 23.52
N VAL A 254 21.02 -6.93 23.60
CA VAL A 254 20.27 -6.05 24.51
C VAL A 254 19.37 -5.13 23.67
N PRO A 255 18.04 -5.16 23.85
CA PRO A 255 17.15 -4.25 23.16
C PRO A 255 17.44 -2.81 23.62
N PRO A 256 17.52 -1.83 22.70
CA PRO A 256 17.64 -0.44 23.10
C PRO A 256 16.37 0.02 23.85
N PRO A 257 16.44 1.12 24.62
CA PRO A 257 15.25 1.74 25.17
C PRO A 257 14.41 2.29 24.01
N CYS A 258 13.44 1.49 23.56
CA CYS A 258 12.54 1.88 22.50
C CYS A 258 11.41 2.75 23.07
N PRO A 259 11.01 3.82 22.37
CA PRO A 259 9.89 4.63 22.79
C PRO A 259 8.62 3.76 22.81
N THR A 260 8.15 3.44 24.01
CA THR A 260 6.87 2.77 24.21
C THR A 260 5.76 3.79 23.96
N SER A 261 5.18 3.78 22.76
CA SER A 261 4.13 4.71 22.32
C SER A 261 4.59 6.19 22.22
N PRO A 262 4.07 6.97 21.26
CA PRO A 262 4.15 8.42 21.37
C PRO A 262 3.53 8.87 22.72
N PRO A 263 4.00 9.99 23.31
CA PRO A 263 3.40 10.54 24.52
C PRO A 263 1.89 10.74 24.32
N PRO A 264 1.06 10.55 25.37
CA PRO A 264 -0.37 10.79 25.28
C PRO A 264 -0.64 12.18 24.71
N ASP A 265 -1.58 12.28 23.76
CA ASP A 265 -1.99 13.57 23.24
C ASP A 265 -2.72 14.35 24.34
N THR A 266 -2.23 15.55 24.63
CA THR A 266 -2.76 16.44 25.67
C THR A 266 -3.24 17.76 25.10
N GLN A 267 -3.10 17.97 23.79
CA GLN A 267 -3.53 19.18 23.14
C GLN A 267 -4.99 19.01 22.70
N PRO A 268 -5.91 19.89 23.12
CA PRO A 268 -7.29 19.82 22.67
C PRO A 268 -7.46 20.34 21.23
N PRO A 269 -8.49 19.86 20.52
CA PRO A 269 -8.89 20.43 19.23
C PRO A 269 -9.18 21.93 19.31
N THR A 270 -9.14 22.62 18.18
CA THR A 270 -9.64 24.00 18.09
C THR A 270 -11.15 24.06 18.28
N THR A 271 -11.68 25.19 18.79
CA THR A 271 -13.12 25.43 18.84
C THR A 271 -13.71 25.38 17.41
N PRO A 272 -14.85 24.70 17.20
CA PRO A 272 -15.49 24.68 15.88
C PRO A 272 -15.81 26.09 15.38
N GLY A 273 -15.96 26.25 14.06
CA GLY A 273 -16.45 27.52 13.52
C GLY A 273 -17.83 27.89 14.08
N THR A 274 -18.16 29.18 14.07
CA THR A 274 -19.48 29.66 14.51
C THR A 274 -20.58 28.89 13.78
N PRO A 275 -21.47 28.20 14.49
CA PRO A 275 -22.46 27.36 13.84
C PRO A 275 -23.52 28.20 13.13
N THR A 276 -24.08 27.65 12.06
CA THR A 276 -25.25 28.19 11.35
C THR A 276 -26.40 27.20 11.48
N ALA A 277 -27.63 27.70 11.38
CA ALA A 277 -28.83 26.88 11.53
C ALA A 277 -29.80 27.06 10.36
N THR A 278 -30.29 25.94 9.84
CA THR A 278 -31.40 25.87 8.88
C THR A 278 -32.61 25.30 9.61
N VAL A 279 -33.67 26.11 9.74
CA VAL A 279 -34.89 25.74 10.46
C VAL A 279 -35.95 25.28 9.48
N THR A 280 -36.57 24.14 9.76
CA THR A 280 -37.80 23.67 9.13
C THR A 280 -38.88 23.50 10.20
N CYS A 281 -40.09 23.16 9.81
CA CYS A 281 -41.12 22.91 10.81
C CYS A 281 -40.75 21.70 11.68
N GLY A 282 -40.81 21.87 13.00
CA GLY A 282 -40.48 20.83 13.98
C GLY A 282 -39.02 20.38 14.03
N SER A 283 -38.10 21.02 13.29
CA SER A 283 -36.69 20.57 13.21
C SER A 283 -35.71 21.70 12.92
N VAL A 284 -34.47 21.52 13.34
CA VAL A 284 -33.34 22.39 13.03
C VAL A 284 -32.13 21.55 12.62
N THR A 285 -31.46 21.96 11.55
CA THR A 285 -30.17 21.42 11.14
C THR A 285 -29.08 22.44 11.41
N LEU A 286 -28.09 22.06 12.22
CA LEU A 286 -26.90 22.83 12.53
C LEU A 286 -25.77 22.44 11.58
N SER A 287 -24.99 23.41 11.13
CA SER A 287 -23.74 23.20 10.39
C SER A 287 -22.64 24.14 10.88
N TRP A 288 -21.38 23.73 10.81
CA TRP A 288 -20.24 24.52 11.30
C TRP A 288 -18.98 24.26 10.48
N ALA A 289 -17.96 25.12 10.62
CA ALA A 289 -16.64 24.84 10.04
C ALA A 289 -15.87 23.84 10.93
N ALA A 290 -15.12 22.94 10.30
CA ALA A 290 -14.38 21.90 11.00
C ALA A 290 -13.32 22.45 11.95
N SER A 291 -13.14 21.76 13.08
CA SER A 291 -12.00 21.98 13.98
C SER A 291 -10.73 21.35 13.41
N ALA A 292 -9.58 21.79 13.92
CA ALA A 292 -8.27 21.21 13.66
C ALA A 292 -7.66 20.69 14.97
N ASP A 293 -6.78 19.70 14.86
CA ASP A 293 -6.09 19.06 15.99
C ASP A 293 -4.72 18.57 15.53
N ASN A 294 -3.75 18.43 16.43
CA ASN A 294 -2.40 17.96 16.13
C ASN A 294 -2.36 16.45 15.79
N VAL A 295 -3.32 15.66 16.26
CA VAL A 295 -3.47 14.25 15.89
C VAL A 295 -4.70 14.05 15.01
N ALA A 296 -5.90 14.26 15.55
CA ALA A 296 -7.15 14.12 14.81
C ALA A 296 -8.38 14.56 15.63
N VAL A 297 -9.31 15.27 14.97
CA VAL A 297 -10.66 15.47 15.49
C VAL A 297 -11.50 14.23 15.20
N THR A 298 -12.05 13.58 16.24
CA THR A 298 -12.86 12.36 16.11
C THR A 298 -14.37 12.63 16.13
N GLY A 299 -14.79 13.82 16.56
CA GLY A 299 -16.17 14.26 16.45
C GLY A 299 -16.49 15.52 17.22
N TYR A 300 -17.78 15.80 17.31
CA TYR A 300 -18.35 16.97 17.92
C TYR A 300 -19.43 16.56 18.92
N GLU A 301 -19.56 17.33 19.99
CA GLU A 301 -20.66 17.24 20.95
C GLU A 301 -21.56 18.45 20.79
N ILE A 302 -22.87 18.20 20.68
CA ILE A 302 -23.87 19.25 20.49
C ILE A 302 -24.64 19.38 21.79
N TRP A 303 -24.64 20.58 22.35
CA TRP A 303 -25.33 20.91 23.59
C TRP A 303 -26.43 21.93 23.33
N ARG A 304 -27.59 21.73 23.95
CA ARG A 304 -28.79 22.55 23.78
C ARG A 304 -29.29 23.10 25.11
N ALA A 305 -29.76 24.34 25.13
CA ALA A 305 -30.58 24.91 26.19
C ALA A 305 -31.97 25.28 25.65
N SER A 306 -33.01 25.11 26.46
CA SER A 306 -34.38 25.51 26.13
C SER A 306 -34.58 27.02 26.35
N GLY A 307 -35.38 27.65 25.48
CA GLY A 307 -35.62 29.09 25.48
C GLY A 307 -34.62 29.87 24.63
N THR A 308 -34.99 31.11 24.28
CA THR A 308 -34.13 32.04 23.52
C THR A 308 -33.21 32.87 24.42
N THR A 309 -33.44 32.87 25.74
CA THR A 309 -32.63 33.56 26.75
C THR A 309 -32.49 32.67 27.98
N GLY A 310 -31.30 32.62 28.57
CA GLY A 310 -31.04 31.80 29.77
C GLY A 310 -31.25 30.28 29.59
N GLY A 311 -31.11 29.53 30.68
CA GLY A 311 -31.23 28.07 30.70
C GLY A 311 -29.88 27.33 30.71
N THR A 312 -29.92 26.07 31.14
CA THR A 312 -28.76 25.17 31.27
C THR A 312 -28.57 24.38 29.99
N PHE A 313 -27.33 24.36 29.47
CA PHE A 313 -26.99 23.52 28.33
C PHE A 313 -26.82 22.06 28.78
N SER A 314 -27.38 21.13 28.01
CA SER A 314 -27.16 19.69 28.15
C SER A 314 -26.85 19.07 26.80
N SER A 315 -26.05 17.99 26.79
CA SER A 315 -25.74 17.24 25.57
C SER A 315 -27.03 16.67 24.96
N VAL A 316 -27.21 16.90 23.66
CA VAL A 316 -28.32 16.36 22.88
C VAL A 316 -27.88 15.36 21.83
N GLY A 317 -26.57 15.16 21.66
CA GLY A 317 -26.01 14.19 20.74
C GLY A 317 -24.57 14.50 20.34
N THR A 318 -24.04 13.63 19.49
CA THR A 318 -22.71 13.80 18.91
C THR A 318 -22.78 13.67 17.39
N SER A 319 -21.79 14.21 16.69
CA SER A 319 -21.63 14.05 15.24
C SER A 319 -20.17 13.79 14.90
N THR A 320 -19.89 12.90 13.94
CA THR A 320 -18.56 12.72 13.35
C THR A 320 -18.34 13.61 12.14
N THR A 321 -19.38 14.33 11.72
CA THR A 321 -19.36 15.29 10.61
C THR A 321 -19.64 16.70 11.13
N THR A 322 -19.53 17.71 10.27
CA THR A 322 -19.78 19.11 10.63
C THR A 322 -21.26 19.51 10.51
N SER A 323 -22.17 18.57 10.77
CA SER A 323 -23.62 18.75 10.70
C SER A 323 -24.34 17.94 11.77
N PHE A 324 -25.45 18.47 12.30
CA PHE A 324 -26.31 17.78 13.26
C PHE A 324 -27.76 18.26 13.17
N THR A 325 -28.70 17.34 13.01
CA THR A 325 -30.14 17.64 12.95
C THR A 325 -30.82 17.27 14.26
N GLN A 326 -31.69 18.15 14.75
CA GLN A 326 -32.45 17.94 15.97
C GLN A 326 -33.92 18.31 15.78
N THR A 327 -34.82 17.46 16.28
CA THR A 327 -36.26 17.74 16.28
C THR A 327 -36.69 18.47 17.55
N GLY A 328 -37.71 19.32 17.42
CA GLY A 328 -38.27 20.11 18.52
C GLY A 328 -38.95 21.38 18.04
N VAL A 329 -39.92 21.87 18.82
CA VAL A 329 -40.64 23.13 18.58
C VAL A 329 -40.32 24.08 19.73
N GLY A 330 -40.09 25.36 19.40
CA GLY A 330 -39.85 26.42 20.36
C GLY A 330 -38.49 27.10 20.20
N GLY A 331 -38.15 27.96 21.17
CA GLY A 331 -36.87 28.63 21.22
C GLY A 331 -35.79 27.71 21.79
N PHE A 332 -34.64 27.64 21.13
CA PHE A 332 -33.48 26.87 21.59
C PHE A 332 -32.18 27.64 21.40
N ARG A 333 -31.20 27.34 22.24
CA ARG A 333 -29.81 27.76 22.04
C ARG A 333 -28.92 26.55 21.89
N TYR A 334 -27.98 26.60 20.96
CA TYR A 334 -27.05 25.50 20.67
C TYR A 334 -25.61 25.95 20.77
N GLN A 335 -24.77 25.12 21.37
CA GLN A 335 -23.31 25.28 21.38
C GLN A 335 -22.65 23.94 21.07
N ILE A 336 -21.48 23.99 20.44
CA ILE A 336 -20.80 22.81 19.90
C ILE A 336 -19.35 22.83 20.37
N ARG A 337 -18.79 21.67 20.72
CA ARG A 337 -17.35 21.50 20.93
C ARG A 337 -16.83 20.29 20.18
N ALA A 338 -15.56 20.28 19.86
CA ALA A 338 -14.87 19.16 19.23
C ALA A 338 -14.19 18.28 20.28
N ARG A 339 -13.98 17.00 19.93
CA ARG A 339 -13.21 16.02 20.70
C ARG A 339 -12.23 15.28 19.80
N ASP A 340 -11.14 14.81 20.38
CA ASP A 340 -10.13 13.95 19.72
C ASP A 340 -10.24 12.48 20.18
N ALA A 341 -9.26 11.65 19.83
CA ALA A 341 -9.19 10.25 20.24
C ALA A 341 -8.68 10.05 21.67
N ALA A 342 -7.91 11.01 22.20
CA ALA A 342 -7.35 10.98 23.55
C ALA A 342 -8.34 11.45 24.63
N GLY A 343 -9.48 12.02 24.21
CA GLY A 343 -10.53 12.53 25.08
C GLY A 343 -10.39 14.03 25.39
N ASN A 344 -9.45 14.74 24.76
CA ASN A 344 -9.36 16.19 24.92
C ASN A 344 -10.56 16.85 24.21
N THR A 345 -11.06 17.95 24.79
CA THR A 345 -12.20 18.69 24.23
C THR A 345 -11.87 20.15 24.05
N SER A 346 -12.37 20.74 22.97
CA SER A 346 -12.25 22.18 22.73
C SER A 346 -13.22 22.98 23.62
N PRO A 347 -13.00 24.29 23.80
CA PRO A 347 -14.04 25.18 24.31
C PRO A 347 -15.27 25.15 23.41
N PHE A 348 -16.45 25.33 24.01
CA PHE A 348 -17.70 25.48 23.24
C PHE A 348 -17.66 26.71 22.34
N THR A 349 -18.34 26.63 21.18
CA THR A 349 -18.68 27.79 20.37
C THR A 349 -19.51 28.78 21.17
N SER A 350 -19.52 30.06 20.76
CA SER A 350 -20.59 30.97 21.19
C SER A 350 -21.97 30.38 20.83
N PRO A 351 -22.97 30.42 21.73
CA PRO A 351 -24.25 29.82 21.44
C PRO A 351 -25.00 30.54 20.33
N ILE A 352 -25.64 29.79 19.45
CA ILE A 352 -26.60 30.34 18.49
C ILE A 352 -28.01 30.15 18.98
N THR A 353 -28.89 31.11 18.68
CA THR A 353 -30.30 31.06 19.06
C THR A 353 -31.15 30.75 17.84
N VAL A 354 -32.07 29.80 17.98
CA VAL A 354 -33.00 29.38 16.93
C VAL A 354 -34.42 29.34 17.47
N MET A 355 -35.39 29.58 16.58
CA MET A 355 -36.81 29.41 16.88
C MET A 355 -37.37 28.41 15.88
N THR A 356 -37.72 27.21 16.34
CA THR A 356 -38.28 26.18 15.47
C THR A 356 -39.82 26.24 15.53
N PRO A 357 -40.51 26.52 14.40
CA PRO A 357 -41.96 26.60 14.40
C PRO A 357 -42.58 25.20 14.50
N ALA A 358 -43.79 25.11 15.03
CA ALA A 358 -44.59 23.89 14.91
C ALA A 358 -44.85 23.60 13.44
N CYS A 359 -44.84 22.32 13.05
CA CYS A 359 -45.44 21.96 11.77
C CYS A 359 -46.91 22.34 11.79
N PRO A 360 -47.45 22.86 10.67
CA PRO A 360 -48.88 22.99 10.54
C PRO A 360 -49.46 21.61 10.82
N THR A 361 -50.31 21.50 11.85
CA THR A 361 -51.10 20.29 12.04
C THR A 361 -51.87 20.08 10.75
N PRO A 362 -51.83 18.90 10.10
CA PRO A 362 -52.87 18.59 9.16
C PRO A 362 -54.18 18.79 9.94
N SER A 363 -54.99 19.74 9.48
CA SER A 363 -56.39 19.82 9.90
C SER A 363 -56.91 18.38 9.84
N PRO A 364 -57.67 17.88 10.84
CA PRO A 364 -58.24 16.55 10.73
C PRO A 364 -58.86 16.50 9.34
N SER A 365 -58.49 15.47 8.57
CA SER A 365 -59.05 15.21 7.25
C SER A 365 -60.53 14.87 7.46
N GLY A 366 -61.31 15.88 7.85
CA GLY A 366 -62.71 15.97 7.55
C GLY A 366 -62.74 15.85 6.06
N ALA A 367 -63.46 14.85 5.59
CA ALA A 367 -63.57 14.50 4.20
C ALA A 367 -64.40 15.56 3.44
N CYS A 368 -64.11 16.83 3.69
CA CYS A 368 -64.71 18.02 3.13
C CYS A 368 -63.66 19.13 3.01
N THR A 369 -63.68 19.88 1.90
CA THR A 369 -62.92 21.13 1.73
C THR A 369 -63.88 22.31 1.57
N ALA A 370 -63.43 23.50 1.98
CA ALA A 370 -64.15 24.75 1.76
C ALA A 370 -63.21 25.76 1.11
N VAL A 371 -63.59 26.29 -0.05
CA VAL A 371 -62.77 27.19 -0.87
C VAL A 371 -63.51 28.51 -1.08
N TYR A 372 -62.88 29.61 -0.69
CA TYR A 372 -63.42 30.96 -0.85
C TYR A 372 -63.12 31.53 -2.24
N SER A 373 -64.09 32.23 -2.81
CA SER A 373 -63.93 33.15 -3.92
C SER A 373 -64.63 34.48 -3.63
N GLN A 374 -64.03 35.58 -4.07
CA GLN A 374 -64.64 36.90 -3.99
C GLN A 374 -65.54 37.10 -5.22
N ALA A 375 -66.82 37.43 -4.98
CA ALA A 375 -67.80 37.61 -6.04
C ALA A 375 -68.09 39.08 -6.35
N GLY A 376 -67.82 40.00 -5.42
CA GLY A 376 -67.99 41.44 -5.61
C GLY A 376 -67.37 42.24 -4.46
N ASP A 377 -67.01 43.49 -4.72
CA ASP A 377 -66.41 44.40 -3.73
C ASP A 377 -66.79 45.84 -4.07
N TRP A 378 -67.26 46.59 -3.07
CA TRP A 378 -67.70 47.97 -3.20
C TRP A 378 -67.41 48.75 -1.91
N PRO A 379 -67.44 50.09 -1.93
CA PRO A 379 -67.11 50.88 -0.75
C PRO A 379 -67.93 50.48 0.48
N GLY A 380 -67.27 49.90 1.48
CA GLY A 380 -67.85 49.53 2.77
C GLY A 380 -68.41 48.12 2.89
N ALA A 381 -68.47 47.32 1.81
CA ALA A 381 -68.90 45.92 1.88
C ALA A 381 -68.42 45.09 0.69
N PHE A 382 -68.34 43.77 0.89
CA PHE A 382 -67.94 42.82 -0.14
C PHE A 382 -68.78 41.55 -0.12
N GLN A 383 -68.82 40.87 -1.25
CA GLN A 383 -69.52 39.61 -1.44
C GLN A 383 -68.53 38.45 -1.55
N GLY A 384 -68.75 37.43 -0.73
CA GLY A 384 -68.02 36.18 -0.75
C GLY A 384 -68.88 35.02 -1.22
N GLN A 385 -68.25 34.04 -1.88
CA GLN A 385 -68.82 32.72 -2.11
C GLN A 385 -67.85 31.67 -1.57
N VAL A 386 -68.38 30.60 -0.99
CA VAL A 386 -67.59 29.47 -0.52
C VAL A 386 -68.14 28.20 -1.16
N THR A 387 -67.27 27.47 -1.85
CA THR A 387 -67.55 26.14 -2.39
C THR A 387 -67.15 25.09 -1.38
N VAL A 388 -68.11 24.26 -0.99
CA VAL A 388 -67.93 23.15 -0.06
C VAL A 388 -67.95 21.84 -0.85
N THR A 389 -66.87 21.06 -0.79
CA THR A 389 -66.73 19.81 -1.56
C THR A 389 -66.55 18.63 -0.60
N ASN A 390 -67.32 17.56 -0.77
CA ASN A 390 -67.07 16.31 -0.06
C ASN A 390 -65.88 15.58 -0.69
N THR A 391 -64.75 15.56 0.00
CA THR A 391 -63.53 14.85 -0.43
C THR A 391 -63.41 13.44 0.16
N GLY A 392 -64.44 12.97 0.88
CA GLY A 392 -64.49 11.62 1.42
C GLY A 392 -64.98 10.56 0.46
N GLY A 393 -64.66 9.30 0.78
CA GLY A 393 -65.10 8.13 0.01
C GLY A 393 -66.57 7.74 0.19
N THR A 394 -67.32 8.41 1.07
CA THR A 394 -68.76 8.17 1.27
C THR A 394 -69.56 9.46 1.15
N ALA A 395 -70.85 9.35 0.82
CA ALA A 395 -71.74 10.49 0.86
C ALA A 395 -71.74 11.13 2.27
N THR A 396 -72.09 12.40 2.35
CA THR A 396 -72.34 13.12 3.61
C THR A 396 -73.79 13.55 3.67
N THR A 397 -74.32 13.74 4.87
CA THR A 397 -75.68 14.26 5.14
C THR A 397 -75.68 15.70 5.67
N GLY A 398 -74.50 16.28 5.91
CA GLY A 398 -74.37 17.66 6.34
C GLY A 398 -72.92 18.13 6.34
N TRP A 399 -72.71 19.43 6.30
CA TRP A 399 -71.39 20.04 6.34
C TRP A 399 -71.39 21.25 7.28
N THR A 400 -70.23 21.53 7.85
CA THR A 400 -69.99 22.69 8.72
C THR A 400 -68.69 23.35 8.31
N VAL A 401 -68.75 24.63 7.97
CA VAL A 401 -67.58 25.46 7.66
C VAL A 401 -67.35 26.44 8.80
N THR A 402 -66.14 26.46 9.35
CA THR A 402 -65.73 27.55 10.25
C THR A 402 -65.01 28.60 9.42
N LEU A 403 -65.49 29.84 9.47
CA LEU A 403 -64.99 30.98 8.69
C LEU A 403 -64.49 32.08 9.64
N THR A 404 -63.22 32.46 9.49
CA THR A 404 -62.62 33.54 10.29
C THR A 404 -62.04 34.62 9.38
N PHE A 405 -62.51 35.86 9.51
CA PHE A 405 -61.92 37.00 8.80
C PHE A 405 -60.73 37.58 9.55
N PRO A 406 -59.68 38.02 8.83
CA PRO A 406 -58.72 38.95 9.41
C PRO A 406 -59.41 40.30 9.67
N GLY A 407 -59.07 40.99 10.76
CA GLY A 407 -59.52 42.36 11.02
C GLY A 407 -60.99 42.53 11.42
N GLY A 408 -61.67 41.48 11.92
CA GLY A 408 -62.96 41.62 12.62
C GLY A 408 -64.18 41.94 11.75
N ARG A 409 -64.10 41.69 10.44
CA ARG A 409 -65.21 41.89 9.48
C ARG A 409 -66.44 41.07 9.88
N GLN A 410 -67.63 41.64 9.67
CA GLN A 410 -68.88 41.01 10.06
C GLN A 410 -69.69 40.56 8.84
N ILE A 411 -70.18 39.32 8.86
CA ILE A 411 -71.18 38.86 7.89
C ILE A 411 -72.50 39.58 8.19
N THR A 412 -73.02 40.32 7.21
CA THR A 412 -74.28 41.07 7.31
C THR A 412 -75.46 40.35 6.66
N GLN A 413 -75.19 39.45 5.70
CA GLN A 413 -76.19 38.60 5.06
C GLN A 413 -75.54 37.30 4.60
N ILE A 414 -76.27 36.18 4.65
CA ILE A 414 -75.82 34.87 4.17
C ILE A 414 -76.95 34.15 3.44
N TRP A 415 -76.62 33.35 2.43
CA TRP A 415 -77.54 32.46 1.72
C TRP A 415 -76.85 31.16 1.32
N GLY A 416 -77.61 30.07 1.19
CA GLY A 416 -77.06 28.75 0.92
C GLY A 416 -76.34 28.11 2.11
N GLY A 417 -76.34 28.76 3.28
CA GLY A 417 -75.81 28.27 4.54
C GLY A 417 -76.38 29.07 5.71
N ARG A 418 -76.36 28.47 6.90
CA ARG A 418 -76.90 29.03 8.15
C ARG A 418 -75.76 29.33 9.10
N THR A 419 -75.78 30.49 9.74
CA THR A 419 -74.86 30.82 10.83
C THR A 419 -75.63 31.23 12.08
N ASP A 420 -75.11 30.91 13.25
CA ASP A 420 -75.69 31.17 14.56
C ASP A 420 -75.13 32.45 15.24
N GLY A 421 -74.12 33.08 14.64
CA GLY A 421 -73.40 34.21 15.22
C GLY A 421 -73.52 35.51 14.43
N THR A 422 -73.41 36.65 15.12
CA THR A 422 -73.31 38.00 14.52
C THR A 422 -71.87 38.50 14.43
N THR A 423 -70.92 37.85 15.12
CA THR A 423 -69.49 38.17 15.14
C THR A 423 -68.65 36.89 14.99
N GLY A 424 -67.58 36.93 14.19
CA GLY A 424 -66.73 35.76 13.94
C GLY A 424 -65.91 35.28 15.15
N PRO A 425 -65.35 34.05 15.12
CA PRO A 425 -65.38 33.08 14.01
C PRO A 425 -66.80 32.55 13.76
N TYR A 426 -67.20 32.48 12.49
CA TYR A 426 -68.53 32.05 12.07
C TYR A 426 -68.55 30.53 11.89
N THR A 427 -69.50 29.86 12.54
CA THR A 427 -69.85 28.47 12.23
C THR A 427 -71.02 28.49 11.24
N ILE A 428 -70.80 27.94 10.06
CA ILE A 428 -71.75 27.95 8.94
C ILE A 428 -72.13 26.52 8.62
N THR A 429 -73.40 26.16 8.78
CA THR A 429 -73.93 24.83 8.50
C THR A 429 -74.79 24.83 7.23
N ASN A 430 -75.01 23.64 6.68
CA ASN A 430 -75.83 23.48 5.48
C ASN A 430 -77.29 23.89 5.69
N GLU A 431 -77.93 24.28 4.59
CA GLU A 431 -79.37 24.34 4.48
C GLU A 431 -79.97 22.93 4.39
N ASN A 432 -81.29 22.81 4.61
CA ASN A 432 -81.99 21.52 4.56
C ASN A 432 -81.90 20.83 3.18
N TYR A 433 -81.67 21.59 2.11
CA TYR A 433 -81.63 21.07 0.73
C TYR A 433 -80.21 20.82 0.19
N ASN A 434 -79.15 21.26 0.88
CA ASN A 434 -77.77 21.17 0.35
C ASN A 434 -76.77 20.49 1.28
N GLY A 435 -77.23 19.78 2.31
CA GLY A 435 -76.38 18.99 3.21
C GLY A 435 -75.87 17.70 2.59
N THR A 436 -76.65 17.07 1.71
CA THR A 436 -76.29 15.77 1.13
C THR A 436 -75.37 15.92 -0.07
N LEU A 437 -74.12 15.45 0.03
CA LEU A 437 -73.13 15.47 -1.06
C LEU A 437 -72.50 14.09 -1.26
N ALA A 438 -72.54 13.58 -2.49
CA ALA A 438 -71.78 12.38 -2.86
C ALA A 438 -70.26 12.63 -2.80
N PRO A 439 -69.41 11.59 -2.77
CA PRO A 439 -67.96 11.73 -2.95
C PRO A 439 -67.62 12.59 -4.17
N GLY A 440 -66.79 13.62 -3.99
CA GLY A 440 -66.38 14.57 -5.03
C GLY A 440 -67.42 15.65 -5.37
N ALA A 441 -68.67 15.54 -4.89
CA ALA A 441 -69.71 16.52 -5.16
C ALA A 441 -69.51 17.80 -4.33
N SER A 442 -69.99 18.93 -4.86
CA SER A 442 -69.84 20.25 -4.23
C SER A 442 -71.15 21.00 -4.15
N THR A 443 -71.26 21.90 -3.17
CA THR A 443 -72.29 22.94 -3.08
C THR A 443 -71.65 24.29 -2.79
N THR A 444 -72.43 25.37 -2.84
CA THR A 444 -71.95 26.72 -2.52
C THR A 444 -72.87 27.43 -1.55
N PHE A 445 -72.30 28.27 -0.70
CA PHE A 445 -73.02 29.31 0.02
C PHE A 445 -72.36 30.66 -0.26
N GLY A 446 -73.13 31.74 -0.16
CA GLY A 446 -72.63 33.10 -0.35
C GLY A 446 -73.01 34.00 0.82
N PHE A 447 -72.28 35.10 0.96
CA PHE A 447 -72.53 36.09 2.00
C PHE A 447 -72.15 37.50 1.56
N LEU A 448 -72.70 38.50 2.25
CA LEU A 448 -72.21 39.88 2.28
C LEU A 448 -71.51 40.13 3.61
N ALA A 449 -70.40 40.85 3.58
CA ALA A 449 -69.65 41.22 4.78
C ALA A 449 -69.22 42.70 4.75
N SER A 450 -69.11 43.29 5.94
CA SER A 450 -68.73 44.70 6.13
C SER A 450 -67.24 44.95 5.90
N GLY A 451 -66.91 46.15 5.44
CA GLY A 451 -65.53 46.64 5.31
C GLY A 451 -64.88 46.31 3.96
N THR A 452 -63.59 46.61 3.83
CA THR A 452 -62.78 46.25 2.65
C THR A 452 -62.69 44.73 2.51
N ALA A 453 -62.74 44.19 1.30
CA ALA A 453 -62.66 42.74 1.09
C ALA A 453 -61.42 42.09 1.75
N ALA A 454 -61.60 40.86 2.25
CA ALA A 454 -60.49 39.98 2.58
C ALA A 454 -60.87 38.51 2.50
N SER A 455 -59.86 37.71 2.19
CA SER A 455 -59.90 36.26 2.24
C SER A 455 -59.99 35.78 3.69
N PRO A 456 -61.05 35.04 4.07
CA PRO A 456 -61.12 34.40 5.37
C PRO A 456 -60.25 33.14 5.41
N THR A 457 -59.91 32.70 6.62
CA THR A 457 -59.48 31.32 6.86
C THR A 457 -60.69 30.42 7.01
N LEU A 458 -60.67 29.28 6.32
CA LEU A 458 -61.78 28.31 6.29
C LEU A 458 -61.30 26.94 6.81
N THR A 459 -62.16 26.27 7.57
CA THR A 459 -62.05 24.83 7.82
C THR A 459 -63.41 24.19 7.54
N CYS A 460 -63.43 22.93 7.08
CA CYS A 460 -64.67 22.18 6.85
C CYS A 460 -64.69 20.86 7.62
N THR A 461 -65.85 20.51 8.16
CA THR A 461 -66.19 19.18 8.66
C THR A 461 -67.47 18.67 8.00
N ARG A 462 -67.64 17.35 7.95
CA ARG A 462 -68.81 16.68 7.37
C ARG A 462 -69.50 15.80 8.40
N THR A 463 -70.80 15.58 8.19
CA THR A 463 -71.60 14.60 8.93
C THR A 463 -71.73 13.34 8.07
N PRO A 464 -71.13 12.20 8.44
CA PRO A 464 -71.36 10.94 7.74
C PRO A 464 -72.84 10.52 7.85
N PRO A 465 -73.39 9.76 6.87
CA PRO A 465 -74.66 9.07 7.06
C PRO A 465 -74.57 8.16 8.29
N ALA A 466 -75.68 8.09 9.04
CA ALA A 466 -75.82 7.24 10.22
C ALA A 466 -75.72 5.74 9.87
#